data_AF-A0A1F5L956-F1
#
_entry.id   AF-A0A1F5L956-F1
#
_cell.length_a   1.000
_cell.length_b   1.000
_cell.length_c   1.000
_cell.angle_alpha   90.00
_cell.angle_beta   90.00
_cell.angle_gamma   90.00
#
_symmetry.space_group_name_H-M   'P 1'
#
loop_
_entity.id
_entity.type
_entity.pdbx_description
1 polymer ?
#
loop_
_entity_poly.entity_id
_entity_poly.type
_entity_poly.pdbx_seq_one_letter_code
_entity_poly.pdbx_strand_id
1 'polypeptide(L)'
;MDAMRLCLDIVRPFGSIGSVGVQTETVALDGPVLYGKNGTIAWGRCPVRGIFEKALQTLGKVQDKVSFLCEYFMKLEEAAEAYRLFNDQKVQMVLSKNWSAQKHNESIVNDGKHHSFEVVARMDASLAAQLAR
;
A
#
# COMPACT_ATOMS: atom_id res chain seq x y z
N MET A 1 -9.16 -25.41 -0.80
CA MET A 1 -10.31 -24.60 -1.24
C MET A 1 -9.74 -23.26 -1.68
N ASP A 2 -9.96 -22.85 -2.93
CA ASP A 2 -9.32 -21.65 -3.49
C ASP A 2 -10.01 -20.38 -2.98
N ALA A 3 -9.24 -19.36 -2.62
CA ALA A 3 -9.76 -18.10 -2.05
C ALA A 3 -10.86 -17.46 -2.93
N MET A 4 -10.73 -17.58 -4.24
CA MET A 4 -11.66 -16.98 -5.18
C MET A 4 -13.00 -17.74 -5.28
N ARG A 5 -13.01 -19.06 -5.02
CA ARG A 5 -14.27 -19.83 -4.91
C ARG A 5 -15.04 -19.40 -3.67
N LEU A 6 -14.35 -19.24 -2.54
CA LEU A 6 -14.96 -18.71 -1.33
C LEU A 6 -15.58 -17.33 -1.55
N CYS A 7 -14.89 -16.44 -2.28
CA CYS A 7 -15.44 -15.13 -2.64
C CYS A 7 -16.76 -15.24 -3.43
N LEU A 8 -16.89 -16.21 -4.35
CA LEU A 8 -18.12 -16.43 -5.11
C LEU A 8 -19.27 -17.00 -4.27
N ASP A 9 -18.95 -17.83 -3.28
CA ASP A 9 -19.96 -18.39 -2.40
C ASP A 9 -20.58 -17.31 -1.51
N ILE A 10 -19.73 -16.46 -0.92
CA ILE A 10 -20.14 -15.41 0.02
C ILE A 10 -20.70 -14.16 -0.66
N VAL A 11 -20.35 -13.90 -1.93
CA VAL A 11 -20.86 -12.70 -2.60
C VAL A 11 -22.37 -12.82 -2.77
N ARG A 12 -23.06 -11.73 -2.43
CA ARG A 12 -24.50 -11.59 -2.73
C ARG A 12 -24.74 -11.65 -4.24
N PRO A 13 -25.92 -12.08 -4.71
CA PRO A 13 -26.29 -11.89 -6.10
C PRO A 13 -26.15 -10.43 -6.52
N PHE A 14 -25.66 -10.17 -7.73
CA PHE A 14 -25.34 -8.83 -8.26
C PHE A 14 -24.29 -8.07 -7.42
N GLY A 15 -23.37 -8.80 -6.77
CA GLY A 15 -22.25 -8.22 -6.02
C GLY A 15 -20.98 -8.06 -6.84
N SER A 16 -19.99 -7.39 -6.25
CA SER A 16 -18.68 -7.15 -6.87
C SER A 16 -17.56 -7.79 -6.05
N ILE A 17 -16.62 -8.45 -6.72
CA ILE A 17 -15.41 -9.01 -6.13
C ILE A 17 -14.21 -8.26 -6.71
N GLY A 18 -13.37 -7.69 -5.84
CA GLY A 18 -12.10 -7.08 -6.23
C GLY A 18 -10.95 -7.96 -5.76
N SER A 19 -10.13 -8.46 -6.68
CA SER A 19 -8.89 -9.16 -6.33
C SER A 19 -7.72 -8.18 -6.34
N VAL A 20 -7.09 -8.01 -5.18
CA VAL A 20 -5.88 -7.20 -5.02
C VAL A 20 -4.75 -8.14 -4.66
N GLY A 21 -3.82 -8.30 -5.61
CA GLY A 21 -2.72 -9.25 -5.47
C GLY A 21 -2.25 -9.75 -6.83
N VAL A 22 -1.18 -10.54 -6.84
CA VAL A 22 -0.71 -11.21 -8.05
C VAL A 22 -1.23 -12.64 -8.02
N GLN A 23 -2.20 -12.94 -8.89
CA GLN A 23 -2.66 -14.29 -9.13
C GLN A 23 -1.87 -14.86 -10.31
N THR A 24 -0.97 -15.80 -10.05
CA THR A 24 -0.14 -16.46 -11.09
C THR A 24 -0.69 -17.81 -11.54
N GLU A 25 -1.54 -18.42 -10.73
CA GLU A 25 -2.09 -19.75 -10.98
C GLU A 25 -3.37 -19.72 -11.81
N THR A 26 -3.67 -20.84 -12.47
CA THR A 26 -4.90 -21.00 -13.25
C THR A 26 -6.13 -20.88 -12.35
N VAL A 27 -7.02 -19.98 -12.74
CA VAL A 27 -8.24 -19.68 -12.01
C VAL A 27 -9.39 -20.51 -12.59
N ALA A 28 -9.86 -21.51 -11.84
CA ALA A 28 -10.96 -22.38 -12.26
C ALA A 28 -12.32 -21.89 -11.74
N LEU A 29 -13.14 -21.37 -12.64
CA LEU A 29 -14.46 -20.79 -12.39
C LEU A 29 -15.58 -21.66 -12.95
N ASP A 30 -16.65 -21.83 -12.16
CA ASP A 30 -17.83 -22.57 -12.61
C ASP A 30 -18.87 -21.64 -13.25
N GLY A 31 -19.20 -21.91 -14.51
CA GLY A 31 -20.08 -21.07 -15.33
C GLY A 31 -21.49 -20.89 -14.75
N PRO A 32 -22.19 -21.96 -14.33
CA PRO A 32 -23.49 -21.88 -13.68
C PRO A 32 -23.48 -21.04 -12.40
N VAL A 33 -22.42 -21.12 -11.59
CA VAL A 33 -22.30 -20.32 -10.36
C VAL A 33 -22.15 -18.83 -10.68
N LEU A 34 -21.28 -18.50 -11.64
CA LEU A 34 -21.11 -17.11 -12.09
C LEU A 34 -22.40 -16.53 -12.68
N TYR A 35 -23.06 -17.32 -13.52
CA TYR A 35 -24.31 -16.92 -14.16
C TYR A 35 -25.43 -16.70 -13.13
N GLY A 36 -25.60 -17.64 -12.20
CA GLY A 36 -26.63 -17.55 -11.15
C GLY A 36 -26.41 -16.39 -10.17
N LYS A 37 -25.15 -16.04 -9.88
CA LYS A 37 -24.81 -14.91 -9.01
C LYS A 37 -24.86 -13.57 -9.73
N ASN A 38 -24.70 -13.53 -11.06
CA ASN A 38 -24.55 -12.32 -11.85
C ASN A 38 -23.57 -11.31 -11.23
N GLY A 39 -22.41 -11.80 -10.77
CA GLY A 39 -21.42 -11.00 -10.06
C GLY A 39 -20.41 -10.35 -11.00
N THR A 40 -19.88 -9.18 -10.61
CA THR A 40 -18.77 -8.52 -11.31
C THR A 40 -17.45 -8.86 -10.64
N ILE A 41 -16.46 -9.30 -11.41
CA ILE A 41 -15.11 -9.57 -10.89
C ILE A 41 -14.15 -8.55 -11.51
N ALA A 42 -13.44 -7.82 -10.67
CA ALA A 42 -12.41 -6.87 -11.05
C ALA A 42 -11.03 -7.37 -10.60
N TRP A 43 -10.08 -7.32 -11.53
CA TRP A 43 -8.71 -7.79 -11.37
C TRP A 43 -7.73 -6.89 -12.12
N GLY A 44 -6.50 -6.80 -11.64
CA GLY A 44 -5.44 -6.09 -12.36
C GLY A 44 -4.49 -5.32 -11.46
N ARG A 45 -3.51 -4.68 -12.10
CA ARG A 45 -2.53 -3.82 -11.43
C ARG A 45 -3.21 -2.54 -10.95
N CYS A 46 -2.85 -2.08 -9.76
CA CYS A 46 -3.32 -0.79 -9.26
C CYS A 46 -2.86 0.36 -10.17
N PRO A 47 -3.76 1.23 -10.68
CA PRO A 47 -3.41 2.34 -11.57
C PRO A 47 -2.83 3.52 -10.77
N VAL A 48 -1.67 3.31 -10.13
CA VAL A 48 -1.06 4.24 -9.16
C VAL A 48 -1.05 5.67 -9.69
N ARG A 49 -0.54 5.91 -10.91
CA ARG A 49 -0.44 7.25 -11.52
C ARG A 49 -1.77 7.99 -11.63
N GLY A 50 -2.89 7.28 -11.82
CA GLY A 50 -4.20 7.91 -11.96
C GLY A 50 -4.87 8.28 -10.63
N ILE A 51 -4.48 7.61 -9.54
CA ILE A 51 -5.13 7.76 -8.22
C ILE A 51 -4.22 8.41 -7.17
N PHE A 52 -2.91 8.53 -7.46
CA PHE A 52 -1.89 8.90 -6.47
C PHE A 52 -2.19 10.21 -5.75
N GLU A 53 -2.47 11.30 -6.49
CA GLU A 53 -2.73 12.61 -5.89
C GLU A 53 -3.92 12.60 -4.92
N LYS A 54 -5.01 11.93 -5.31
CA LYS A 54 -6.21 11.79 -4.46
C LYS A 54 -5.94 10.92 -3.24
N ALA A 55 -5.15 9.86 -3.41
CA ALA A 55 -4.75 8.98 -2.33
C ALA A 55 -3.85 9.71 -1.33
N LEU A 56 -2.90 10.52 -1.79
CA LEU A 56 -1.99 11.31 -0.94
C LEU A 56 -2.75 12.35 -0.11
N GLN A 57 -3.68 13.08 -0.73
CA GLN A 57 -4.55 14.02 -0.01
C GLN A 57 -5.41 13.32 1.05
N THR A 58 -5.84 12.10 0.78
CA THR A 58 -6.61 11.29 1.74
C THR A 58 -5.71 10.82 2.87
N LEU A 59 -4.50 10.35 2.55
CA LEU A 59 -3.51 9.91 3.52
C LEU A 59 -3.18 11.01 4.53
N GLY A 60 -2.95 12.24 4.09
CA GLY A 60 -2.71 13.37 5.00
C GLY A 60 -3.84 13.62 6.01
N LYS A 61 -5.09 13.22 5.68
CA LYS A 61 -6.26 13.36 6.56
C LYS A 61 -6.43 12.19 7.54
N VAL A 62 -5.88 11.02 7.22
CA VAL A 62 -6.11 9.77 7.99
C VAL A 62 -4.80 9.10 8.43
N GLN A 63 -3.68 9.80 8.33
CA GLN A 63 -2.34 9.28 8.60
C GLN A 63 -2.20 8.72 10.02
N ASP A 64 -2.92 9.31 10.97
CA ASP A 64 -3.02 8.88 12.37
C ASP A 64 -3.60 7.46 12.49
N LYS A 65 -4.52 7.08 11.61
CA LYS A 65 -5.15 5.75 11.63
C LYS A 65 -4.27 4.66 11.02
N VAL A 66 -3.29 5.03 10.21
CA VAL A 66 -2.41 4.09 9.48
C VAL A 66 -0.95 4.16 9.94
N SER A 67 -0.65 4.98 10.95
CA SER A 67 0.71 5.17 11.46
C SER A 67 1.34 3.88 11.98
N PHE A 68 0.52 2.95 12.48
CA PHE A 68 0.96 1.64 12.99
C PHE A 68 1.65 0.78 11.91
N LEU A 69 1.38 1.05 10.63
CA LEU A 69 2.06 0.36 9.53
C LEU A 69 3.53 0.81 9.44
N CYS A 70 3.87 2.02 9.87
CA CYS A 70 5.18 2.63 9.69
C CYS A 70 6.12 2.49 10.90
N GLU A 71 5.89 1.52 11.79
CA GLU A 71 6.64 1.43 13.06
C GLU A 71 8.01 0.75 12.92
N TYR A 72 8.16 -0.18 11.98
CA TYR A 72 9.34 -1.02 11.89
C TYR A 72 10.35 -0.50 10.86
N PHE A 73 11.48 0.00 11.35
CA PHE A 73 12.56 0.54 10.54
C PHE A 73 13.82 -0.29 10.64
N MET A 74 14.43 -0.61 9.50
CA MET A 74 15.73 -1.27 9.41
C MET A 74 16.67 -0.51 8.47
N LYS A 75 17.97 -0.79 8.57
CA LYS A 75 18.92 -0.28 7.58
C LYS A 75 18.89 -1.15 6.31
N LEU A 76 19.34 -0.60 5.19
CA LEU A 76 19.34 -1.35 3.92
C LEU A 76 20.30 -2.55 3.97
N GLU A 77 21.39 -2.46 4.75
CA GLU A 77 22.32 -3.57 4.96
C GLU A 77 21.66 -4.78 5.64
N GLU A 78 20.54 -4.56 6.35
CA GLU A 78 19.78 -5.58 7.07
C GLU A 78 18.58 -6.08 6.25
N ALA A 79 18.49 -5.73 4.96
CA ALA A 79 17.35 -6.08 4.11
C ALA A 79 17.08 -7.60 4.05
N ALA A 80 18.11 -8.45 4.07
CA ALA A 80 17.92 -9.90 4.08
C ALA A 80 17.16 -10.38 5.32
N GLU A 81 17.47 -9.79 6.49
CA GLU A 81 16.76 -10.07 7.73
C GLU A 81 15.34 -9.50 7.70
N ALA A 82 15.16 -8.30 7.13
CA ALA A 82 13.83 -7.71 6.92
C ALA A 82 12.91 -8.62 6.10
N TYR A 83 13.42 -9.20 4.99
CA TYR A 83 12.66 -10.15 4.18
C TYR A 83 12.31 -11.42 4.96
N ARG A 84 13.24 -11.93 5.80
CA ARG A 84 12.97 -13.09 6.66
C ARG A 84 11.85 -12.82 7.66
N LEU A 85 11.91 -11.68 8.36
CA LEU A 85 10.89 -11.28 9.32
C LEU A 85 9.51 -11.07 8.67
N PHE A 86 9.49 -10.49 7.46
CA PHE A 86 8.26 -10.31 6.68
C PHE A 86 7.67 -11.64 6.22
N ASN A 87 8.51 -12.56 5.70
CA ASN A 87 8.08 -13.88 5.27
C ASN A 87 7.54 -14.73 6.44
N ASP A 88 8.15 -14.61 7.62
CA ASP A 88 7.68 -15.24 8.86
C ASP A 88 6.42 -14.58 9.45
N GLN A 89 5.88 -13.55 8.81
CA GLN A 89 4.71 -12.77 9.25
C GLN A 89 4.88 -12.10 10.62
N LYS A 90 6.13 -11.88 11.06
CA LYS A 90 6.44 -11.21 12.34
C LYS A 90 6.25 -9.70 12.27
N VAL A 91 6.35 -9.13 11.07
CA VAL A 91 6.20 -7.70 10.79
C VAL A 91 5.28 -7.50 9.59
N GLN A 92 4.47 -6.44 9.63
CA GLN A 92 3.47 -6.15 8.58
C GLN A 92 4.05 -5.31 7.44
N MET A 93 4.92 -4.34 7.76
CA MET A 93 5.60 -3.48 6.79
C MET A 93 6.97 -3.09 7.34
N VAL A 94 8.02 -3.18 6.52
CA VAL A 94 9.39 -2.79 6.89
C VAL A 94 9.80 -1.58 6.07
N LEU A 95 10.22 -0.51 6.74
CA LEU A 95 10.69 0.71 6.10
C LEU A 95 12.22 0.79 6.19
N SER A 96 12.86 1.12 5.06
CA SER A 96 14.29 1.40 5.05
C SER A 96 14.56 2.84 5.47
N LYS A 97 15.43 3.04 6.47
CA LYS A 97 15.79 4.38 6.98
C LYS A 97 16.80 5.15 6.11
N ASN A 98 17.30 4.55 5.03
CA ASN A 98 18.42 5.12 4.26
C ASN A 98 18.03 6.04 3.10
N TRP A 99 16.77 6.46 2.98
CA TRP A 99 16.43 7.59 2.12
C TRP A 99 16.79 8.88 2.86
N SER A 100 17.82 9.56 2.36
CA SER A 100 18.33 10.81 2.90
C SER A 100 17.26 11.90 2.94
N ALA A 101 16.52 11.99 4.05
CA ALA A 101 16.38 13.28 4.68
C ALA A 101 17.79 13.67 5.14
N GLN A 102 18.52 14.39 4.28
CA GLN A 102 19.71 15.09 4.74
C GLN A 102 19.29 15.87 5.98
N LYS A 103 19.98 15.60 7.10
CA LYS A 103 19.92 16.43 8.30
C LYS A 103 20.38 17.84 7.92
N HIS A 104 19.50 18.67 7.37
CA HIS A 104 19.64 20.11 7.53
C HIS A 104 19.07 20.42 8.90
N ASN A 105 20.02 20.55 9.83
CA ASN A 105 19.82 20.98 11.19
C ASN A 105 19.42 22.46 11.19
N GLU A 106 18.19 22.77 10.81
CA GLU A 106 17.56 24.03 11.17
C GLU A 106 16.65 23.77 12.36
N SER A 107 17.08 24.30 13.49
CA SER A 107 16.37 24.33 14.76
C SER A 107 14.96 24.86 14.56
N ILE A 108 13.96 23.97 14.56
CA ILE A 108 12.59 24.37 14.84
C ILE A 108 12.56 24.65 16.34
N VAL A 109 12.62 25.94 16.65
CA VAL A 109 12.33 26.48 17.97
C VAL A 109 11.02 25.88 18.44
N ASN A 110 11.10 25.24 19.60
CA ASN A 110 10.00 24.63 20.31
C ASN A 110 9.03 25.74 20.74
N ASP A 111 7.87 25.81 20.12
CA ASP A 111 6.73 26.52 20.69
C ASP A 111 5.56 25.53 20.72
N GLY A 112 5.27 25.05 21.93
CA GLY A 112 4.44 23.89 22.15
C GLY A 112 3.02 24.07 21.63
N LYS A 113 2.62 23.22 20.68
CA LYS A 113 1.32 22.53 20.58
C LYS A 113 1.22 21.82 19.22
N HIS A 114 0.73 20.59 19.27
CA HIS A 114 0.38 19.69 18.16
C HIS A 114 1.56 18.98 17.47
N HIS A 115 1.68 17.68 17.74
CA HIS A 115 2.50 16.74 16.98
C HIS A 115 1.90 16.52 15.58
N SER A 116 2.12 17.46 14.67
CA SER A 116 1.97 17.22 13.24
C SER A 116 3.28 16.59 12.73
N PHE A 117 3.24 15.29 12.43
CA PHE A 117 4.21 14.68 11.54
C PHE A 117 4.00 15.29 10.15
N GLU A 118 4.71 16.37 9.86
CA GLU A 118 4.79 16.98 8.54
C GLU A 118 5.98 16.35 7.80
N VAL A 119 5.76 15.19 7.20
CA VAL A 119 6.69 14.68 6.17
C VAL A 119 6.33 15.43 4.89
N VAL A 120 6.79 16.68 4.79
CA VAL A 120 6.77 17.42 3.53
C VAL A 120 7.81 16.76 2.62
N ALA A 121 7.37 15.78 1.85
CA ALA A 121 8.11 15.29 0.70
C ALA A 121 8.17 16.42 -0.35
N ARG A 122 9.10 17.36 -0.20
CA ARG A 122 9.56 18.19 -1.31
C ARG A 122 10.36 17.28 -2.23
N MET A 123 9.65 16.61 -3.12
CA MET A 123 10.22 15.95 -4.28
C MET A 123 10.81 17.06 -5.16
N ASP A 124 12.14 17.12 -5.24
CA ASP A 124 12.86 18.08 -6.07
C ASP A 124 12.28 18.05 -7.49
N ALA A 125 11.89 19.23 -8.00
CA ALA A 125 11.29 19.38 -9.32
C ALA A 125 12.15 18.79 -10.46
N SER A 126 13.46 18.62 -10.24
CA SER A 126 14.37 17.96 -11.18
C SER A 126 14.18 16.43 -11.24
N LEU A 127 13.78 15.78 -10.13
CA LEU A 127 13.57 14.34 -10.07
C LEU A 127 12.20 13.93 -10.67
N ALA A 128 11.19 14.79 -10.52
CA ALA A 128 9.89 14.63 -11.19
C ALA A 128 10.03 14.66 -12.73
N ALA A 129 10.98 15.45 -13.26
CA ALA A 129 11.26 15.51 -14.69
C ALA A 129 12.03 14.28 -15.22
N GLN A 130 12.80 13.59 -14.38
CA GLN A 130 13.55 12.39 -14.78
C GLN A 130 12.70 11.11 -14.77
N LEU A 131 11.69 11.02 -13.91
CA LEU A 131 10.77 9.87 -13.83
C LEU A 131 9.62 9.91 -14.85
N ALA A 132 9.50 10.98 -15.63
CA ALA A 132 8.50 11.17 -16.67
C ALA A 132 8.98 10.79 -18.09
N ARG A 133 10.10 10.06 -18.22
CA ARG A 133 10.56 9.48 -19.49
C ARG A 133 10.33 7.99 -19.55
#